data_AF-A0A923NHZ2-F1
#
_entry.id   AF-A0A923NHZ2-F1
#
_cell.length_a   1.000
_cell.length_b   1.000
_cell.length_c   1.000
_cell.angle_alpha   90.00
_cell.angle_beta   90.00
_cell.angle_gamma   90.00
#
_symmetry.space_group_name_H-M   'P 1'
#
loop_
_entity.id
_entity.type
_entity.pdbx_description
1 polymer ?
#
loop_
_entity_poly.entity_id
_entity_poly.type
_entity_poly.pdbx_seq_one_letter_code
_entity_poly.pdbx_strand_id
1 'polypeptide(L)'
;MTDYKSLIQKIEYFYIDIVEEFRETEQQIMNDSQFRSIFRKKDYEGNAAHLKQCRNAAQNISINGIAIDDGDESAEEVARRFIQAVTSFRNLCDAHIQLQMLLKRKAQKEKIGFLEYKESFDKMNRVRQETNRALRDLDIVYTDYTEEHDYYGKGAGE
;
A
#
# COMPACT_ATOMS: atom_id res chain seq x y z
N MET A 1 12.65 -7.51 -25.86
CA MET A 1 12.82 -8.52 -24.80
C MET A 1 12.37 -7.85 -23.52
N THR A 2 11.12 -8.07 -23.13
CA THR A 2 10.52 -7.54 -21.91
C THR A 2 11.44 -7.82 -20.73
N ASP A 3 11.78 -6.80 -19.94
CA ASP A 3 12.55 -6.98 -18.71
C ASP A 3 11.63 -7.45 -17.58
N TYR A 4 11.09 -8.65 -17.76
CA TYR A 4 10.11 -9.27 -16.86
C TYR A 4 10.63 -9.36 -15.42
N LYS A 5 11.94 -9.58 -15.25
CA LYS A 5 12.60 -9.64 -13.95
C LYS A 5 12.52 -8.30 -13.23
N SER A 6 12.69 -7.18 -13.94
CA SER A 6 12.55 -5.84 -13.35
C SER A 6 11.13 -5.53 -12.89
N LEU A 7 10.10 -6.01 -13.59
CA LEU A 7 8.71 -5.84 -13.17
C LEU A 7 8.40 -6.64 -11.91
N ILE A 8 8.78 -7.93 -11.89
CA ILE A 8 8.64 -8.82 -10.72
C ILE A 8 9.35 -8.23 -9.50
N GLN A 9 10.63 -7.87 -9.62
CA GLN A 9 11.41 -7.31 -8.52
C GLN A 9 10.77 -6.05 -7.90
N LYS A 10 10.15 -5.20 -8.72
CA LYS A 10 9.48 -4.00 -8.20
C LYS A 10 8.18 -4.33 -7.47
N ILE A 11 7.43 -5.32 -7.97
CA ILE A 11 6.20 -5.80 -7.31
C ILE A 11 6.55 -6.47 -5.98
N GLU A 12 7.58 -7.32 -5.95
CA GLU A 12 8.06 -7.97 -4.73
C GLU A 12 8.54 -6.95 -3.70
N TYR A 13 9.39 -5.99 -4.11
CA TYR A 13 9.82 -4.89 -3.24
C TYR A 13 8.64 -4.09 -2.67
N PHE A 14 7.60 -3.85 -3.48
CA PHE A 14 6.40 -3.19 -2.99
C PHE A 14 5.68 -4.01 -1.92
N TYR A 15 5.50 -5.31 -2.14
CA TYR A 15 4.81 -6.16 -1.17
C TYR A 15 5.62 -6.36 0.11
N ILE A 16 6.87 -6.79 -0.01
CA ILE A 16 7.71 -7.23 1.11
C ILE A 16 8.20 -6.02 1.89
N ASP A 17 8.84 -5.05 1.23
CA ASP A 17 9.53 -3.97 1.95
C ASP A 17 8.60 -2.80 2.31
N ILE A 18 7.48 -2.61 1.61
CA ILE A 18 6.63 -1.43 1.82
C ILE A 18 5.29 -1.80 2.46
N VAL A 19 4.57 -2.76 1.88
CA VAL A 19 3.25 -3.14 2.40
C VAL A 19 3.35 -3.84 3.75
N GLU A 20 4.37 -4.67 4.00
CA GLU A 20 4.56 -5.29 5.31
C GLU A 20 4.90 -4.27 6.40
N GLU A 21 5.86 -3.35 6.15
CA GLU A 21 6.18 -2.27 7.09
C GLU A 21 4.96 -1.41 7.44
N PHE A 22 4.12 -1.12 6.45
CA PHE A 22 2.86 -0.43 6.67
C PHE A 22 1.90 -1.25 7.55
N ARG A 23 1.77 -2.57 7.32
CA ARG A 23 0.89 -3.45 8.10
C ARG A 23 1.31 -3.51 9.56
N GLU A 24 2.60 -3.52 9.84
CA GLU A 24 3.11 -3.45 11.22
C GLU A 24 2.68 -2.15 11.90
N THR A 25 2.87 -1.02 11.22
CA THR A 25 2.45 0.30 11.72
C THR A 25 0.93 0.37 11.91
N GLU A 26 0.16 -0.17 10.96
CA GLU A 26 -1.30 -0.22 11.04
C GLU A 26 -1.76 -1.08 12.24
N GLN A 27 -1.13 -2.23 12.47
CA GLN A 27 -1.44 -3.09 13.60
C GLN A 27 -1.15 -2.39 14.94
N GLN A 28 -0.06 -1.63 15.02
CA GLN A 28 0.26 -0.82 16.20
C GLN A 28 -0.83 0.23 16.46
N ILE A 29 -1.25 0.96 15.42
CA ILE A 29 -2.34 1.95 15.50
C ILE A 29 -3.66 1.30 15.97
N MET A 30 -3.97 0.10 15.47
CA MET A 30 -5.16 -0.66 15.87
C MET A 30 -5.09 -1.08 17.34
N ASN A 31 -3.93 -1.56 17.80
CA ASN A 31 -3.70 -1.95 19.20
C ASN A 31 -3.83 -0.75 20.15
N ASP A 32 -3.33 0.41 19.75
CA ASP A 32 -3.45 1.67 20.49
C ASP A 32 -4.90 2.21 20.52
N SER A 33 -5.78 1.69 19.67
CA SER A 33 -7.19 2.06 19.64
C SER A 33 -8.06 1.19 20.57
N GLN A 34 -7.51 0.11 21.14
CA GLN A 34 -8.24 -0.80 22.02
C GLN A 34 -8.49 -0.22 23.42
N PHE A 35 -9.56 -0.67 24.08
CA PHE A 35 -9.91 -0.21 25.43
C PHE A 35 -8.80 -0.42 26.46
N ARG A 36 -8.01 -1.50 26.32
CA ARG A 36 -6.91 -1.83 27.23
C ARG A 36 -5.72 -0.86 27.13
N SER A 37 -5.61 -0.10 26.05
CA SER A 37 -4.53 0.86 25.79
C SER A 37 -4.93 2.32 26.07
N ILE A 38 -6.12 2.57 26.63
CA ILE A 38 -6.61 3.93 26.97
C ILE A 38 -5.67 4.68 27.92
N PHE A 39 -4.94 3.98 28.80
CA PHE A 39 -4.00 4.59 29.74
C PHE A 39 -2.58 4.78 29.17
N ARG A 40 -2.28 4.26 27.97
CA ARG A 40 -1.00 4.48 27.30
C ARG A 40 -1.02 5.79 26.53
N LYS A 41 0.10 6.53 26.60
CA LYS A 41 0.36 7.65 25.72
C LYS A 41 0.52 7.13 24.30
N LYS A 42 -0.30 7.63 23.39
CA LYS A 42 -0.31 7.24 21.97
C LYS A 42 0.75 8.03 21.21
N ASP A 43 1.51 7.35 20.35
CA ASP A 43 2.55 7.98 19.52
C ASP A 43 2.01 8.38 18.14
N TYR A 44 1.21 9.43 18.11
CA TYR A 44 0.62 9.92 16.86
C TYR A 44 1.65 10.42 15.85
N GLU A 45 2.75 11.02 16.33
CA GLU A 45 3.78 11.60 15.47
C GLU A 45 4.70 10.54 14.87
N GLY A 46 5.13 9.56 15.68
CA GLY A 46 5.88 8.40 15.20
C GLY A 46 5.09 7.60 14.17
N ASN A 47 3.82 7.30 14.46
CA ASN A 47 2.93 6.63 13.51
C ASN A 47 2.80 7.41 12.20
N ALA A 48 2.55 8.72 12.26
CA ALA A 48 2.46 9.57 11.06
C ALA A 48 3.78 9.65 10.27
N ALA A 49 4.92 9.64 10.96
CA ALA A 49 6.24 9.63 10.33
C ALA A 49 6.49 8.32 9.56
N HIS A 50 6.19 7.17 10.16
CA HIS A 50 6.31 5.86 9.50
C HIS A 50 5.37 5.74 8.30
N LEU A 51 4.10 6.13 8.44
CA LEU A 51 3.15 6.15 7.31
C LEU A 51 3.65 7.03 6.15
N LYS A 52 4.30 8.16 6.47
CA LYS A 52 4.90 9.04 5.46
C LYS A 52 6.11 8.40 4.79
N GLN A 53 6.90 7.61 5.51
CA GLN A 53 8.01 6.84 4.95
C GLN A 53 7.49 5.80 3.95
N CYS A 54 6.51 4.96 4.33
CA CYS A 54 5.90 3.97 3.43
C CYS A 54 5.31 4.63 2.17
N ARG A 55 4.59 5.74 2.34
CA ARG A 55 4.06 6.53 1.21
C ARG A 55 5.15 6.98 0.25
N ASN A 56 6.24 7.53 0.77
CA ASN A 56 7.34 8.05 -0.04
C ASN A 56 8.09 6.91 -0.73
N ALA A 57 8.32 5.79 -0.04
CA ALA A 57 8.89 4.58 -0.63
C ALA A 57 8.04 4.10 -1.81
N ALA A 58 6.72 4.01 -1.63
CA ALA A 58 5.79 3.62 -2.69
C ALA A 58 5.79 4.62 -3.86
N GLN A 59 5.88 5.92 -3.59
CA GLN A 59 5.96 6.95 -4.63
C GLN A 59 7.25 6.87 -5.46
N ASN A 60 8.35 6.40 -4.86
CA ASN A 60 9.64 6.27 -5.54
C ASN A 60 9.73 5.02 -6.41
N ILE A 61 8.73 4.14 -6.38
CA ILE A 61 8.62 3.04 -7.35
C ILE A 61 8.30 3.65 -8.72
N SER A 62 9.34 3.79 -9.54
CA SER A 62 9.17 4.09 -10.96
C SER A 62 8.99 2.80 -11.74
N ILE A 63 7.87 2.68 -12.44
CA ILE A 63 7.68 1.70 -13.50
C ILE A 63 7.98 2.29 -14.89
N ASN A 64 8.16 3.62 -14.97
CA ASN A 64 8.60 4.29 -16.19
C ASN A 64 10.02 3.81 -16.51
N GLY A 65 10.20 3.22 -17.70
CA GLY A 65 11.47 2.67 -18.17
C GLY A 65 11.59 1.16 -18.10
N ILE A 66 10.57 0.44 -17.60
CA ILE A 66 10.48 -1.01 -17.83
C ILE A 66 10.11 -1.19 -19.30
N ALA A 67 10.98 -1.84 -20.08
CA ALA A 67 10.65 -2.21 -21.45
C ALA A 67 9.62 -3.34 -21.40
N ILE A 68 8.40 -3.04 -21.86
CA ILE A 68 7.36 -4.01 -22.14
C ILE A 68 7.30 -4.12 -23.66
N ASP A 69 7.50 -5.33 -24.20
CA ASP A 69 7.44 -5.55 -25.64
C ASP A 69 6.02 -5.28 -26.15
N ASP A 70 5.90 -4.60 -27.30
CA ASP A 70 4.59 -4.33 -27.92
C ASP A 70 3.82 -5.64 -28.18
N GLY A 71 2.63 -5.78 -27.58
CA GLY A 71 1.79 -6.98 -27.70
C GLY A 71 1.93 -7.98 -26.55
N ASP A 72 2.74 -7.70 -25.52
CA ASP A 72 2.79 -8.45 -24.26
C ASP A 72 1.64 -8.01 -23.33
N GLU A 73 0.41 -8.43 -23.68
CA GLU A 73 -0.81 -8.04 -22.95
C GLU A 73 -0.76 -8.39 -21.45
N SER A 74 -0.07 -9.49 -21.11
CA SER A 74 0.08 -9.96 -19.72
C SER A 74 0.95 -8.99 -18.91
N ALA A 75 2.13 -8.62 -19.43
CA ALA A 75 3.00 -7.64 -18.78
C ALA A 75 2.37 -6.24 -18.69
N GLU A 76 1.64 -5.81 -19.74
CA GLU A 76 0.91 -4.54 -19.74
C GLU A 76 -0.16 -4.50 -18.65
N GLU A 77 -0.95 -5.58 -18.52
CA GLU A 77 -2.00 -5.67 -17.51
C GLU A 77 -1.42 -5.68 -16.10
N VAL A 78 -0.37 -6.47 -15.85
CA VAL A 78 0.32 -6.50 -14.55
C VAL A 78 0.88 -5.12 -14.19
N ALA A 79 1.57 -4.46 -15.11
CA ALA A 79 2.10 -3.12 -14.89
C ALA A 79 0.98 -2.13 -14.56
N ARG A 80 -0.13 -2.18 -15.30
CA ARG A 80 -1.29 -1.32 -15.05
C ARG A 80 -1.90 -1.55 -13.67
N ARG A 81 -2.10 -2.81 -13.25
CA ARG A 81 -2.62 -3.15 -11.92
C ARG A 81 -1.66 -2.74 -10.82
N PHE A 82 -0.36 -2.87 -11.06
CA PHE A 82 0.65 -2.46 -10.11
C PHE A 82 0.63 -0.94 -9.85
N ILE A 83 0.53 -0.11 -10.90
CA ILE A 83 0.36 1.35 -10.75
C ILE A 83 -0.88 1.68 -9.90
N GLN A 84 -2.00 0.99 -10.16
CA GLN A 84 -3.26 1.19 -9.44
C GLN A 84 -3.13 0.82 -7.95
N ALA A 85 -2.45 -0.29 -7.65
CA ALA A 85 -2.17 -0.72 -6.28
C ALA A 85 -1.28 0.28 -5.55
N VAL A 86 -0.16 0.71 -6.15
CA VAL A 86 0.77 1.71 -5.58
C VAL A 86 0.05 3.04 -5.31
N THR A 87 -0.78 3.49 -6.26
CA THR A 87 -1.57 4.72 -6.11
C THR A 87 -2.58 4.63 -4.98
N SER A 88 -3.33 3.52 -4.91
CA SER A 88 -4.31 3.29 -3.85
C SER A 88 -3.63 3.20 -2.48
N PHE A 89 -2.51 2.51 -2.38
CA PHE A 89 -1.71 2.41 -1.15
C PHE A 89 -1.21 3.76 -0.65
N ARG A 90 -0.73 4.63 -1.54
CA ARG A 90 -0.32 5.99 -1.18
C ARG A 90 -1.48 6.80 -0.60
N ASN A 91 -2.67 6.67 -1.19
CA ASN A 91 -3.89 7.30 -0.67
C ASN A 91 -4.27 6.75 0.71
N LEU A 92 -4.06 5.44 0.95
CA LEU A 92 -4.29 4.83 2.26
C LEU A 92 -3.35 5.40 3.32
N CYS A 93 -2.06 5.54 3.00
CA CYS A 93 -1.09 6.19 3.89
C CYS A 93 -1.53 7.63 4.21
N ASP A 94 -1.92 8.42 3.20
CA ASP A 94 -2.40 9.79 3.40
C ASP A 94 -3.66 9.88 4.28
N ALA A 95 -4.61 8.96 4.09
CA ALA A 95 -5.82 8.90 4.92
C ALA A 95 -5.50 8.52 6.38
N HIS A 96 -4.57 7.60 6.61
CA HIS A 96 -4.11 7.24 7.95
C HIS A 96 -3.36 8.40 8.62
N ILE A 97 -2.47 9.11 7.90
CA ILE A 97 -1.78 10.29 8.43
C ILE A 97 -2.79 11.35 8.87
N GLN A 98 -3.80 11.64 8.03
CA GLN A 98 -4.86 12.60 8.35
C GLN A 98 -5.60 12.19 9.64
N LEU A 99 -5.95 10.91 9.78
CA LEU A 99 -6.60 10.39 10.97
C LEU A 99 -5.70 10.49 12.21
N GLN A 100 -4.41 10.15 12.11
CA GLN A 100 -3.45 10.29 13.22
C GLN A 100 -3.33 11.74 13.70
N MET A 101 -3.24 12.69 12.77
CA MET A 101 -3.16 14.12 13.09
C MET A 101 -4.44 14.65 13.72
N LEU A 102 -5.61 14.20 13.25
CA LEU A 102 -6.90 14.50 13.87
C LEU A 102 -6.98 13.96 15.31
N LEU A 103 -6.58 12.70 15.53
CA LEU A 103 -6.58 12.08 16.85
C LEU A 103 -5.61 12.77 17.81
N LYS A 104 -4.44 13.21 17.33
CA LYS A 104 -3.49 14.02 18.10
C LYS A 104 -4.13 15.32 18.59
N ARG A 105 -4.74 16.09 17.69
CA ARG A 105 -5.45 17.35 18.02
C ARG A 105 -6.52 17.10 19.08
N LYS A 106 -7.31 16.02 18.94
CA LYS A 106 -8.31 15.61 19.93
C LYS A 106 -7.69 15.30 21.30
N ALA A 107 -6.56 14.58 21.33
CA ALA A 107 -5.84 14.27 22.57
C ALA A 107 -5.26 15.54 23.24
N GLN A 108 -4.93 16.56 22.45
CA GLN A 108 -4.51 17.89 22.91
C GLN A 108 -5.68 18.78 23.36
N LYS A 109 -6.90 18.22 23.48
CA LYS A 109 -8.14 18.90 23.90
C LYS A 109 -8.62 19.98 22.92
N GLU A 110 -8.17 19.94 21.67
CA GLU A 110 -8.79 20.74 20.62
C GLU A 110 -10.24 20.28 20.40
N LYS A 111 -11.14 21.24 20.18
CA LYS A 111 -12.52 20.93 19.81
C LYS A 111 -12.55 20.42 18.37
N ILE A 112 -12.77 19.11 18.23
CA ILE A 112 -13.01 18.47 16.93
C ILE A 112 -14.50 18.18 16.81
N GLY A 113 -15.09 18.60 15.70
CA GLY A 113 -16.49 18.32 15.41
C GLY A 113 -16.72 16.82 15.24
N PHE A 114 -17.83 16.30 15.73
CA PHE A 114 -18.19 14.89 15.49
C PHE A 114 -18.23 14.56 13.99
N LEU A 115 -18.72 15.49 13.16
CA LEU A 115 -18.78 15.33 11.72
C LEU A 115 -17.38 15.23 11.09
N GLU A 116 -16.45 16.12 11.45
CA GLU A 116 -15.06 16.10 10.98
C GLU A 116 -14.36 14.77 11.30
N TYR A 117 -14.58 14.25 12.53
CA TYR A 117 -14.06 12.95 12.95
C TYR A 117 -14.66 11.81 12.13
N LYS A 118 -15.99 11.81 11.99
CA LYS A 118 -16.71 10.76 11.25
C LYS A 118 -16.28 10.73 9.78
N GLU A 119 -16.23 11.88 9.12
CA GLU A 119 -15.79 11.99 7.72
C GLU A 119 -14.36 11.49 7.52
N SER A 120 -13.45 11.83 8.43
CA SER A 120 -12.06 11.34 8.38
C SER A 120 -11.98 9.83 8.53
N PHE A 121 -12.76 9.25 9.45
CA PHE A 121 -12.80 7.82 9.69
C PHE A 121 -13.46 7.06 8.53
N ASP A 122 -14.58 7.55 8.01
CA ASP A 122 -15.30 6.97 6.87
C ASP A 122 -14.43 7.00 5.61
N LYS A 123 -13.69 8.10 5.38
CA LYS A 123 -12.71 8.20 4.31
C LYS A 123 -11.60 7.16 4.44
N MET A 124 -11.02 6.98 5.63
CA MET A 124 -9.98 5.97 5.86
C MET A 124 -10.49 4.55 5.55
N ASN A 125 -11.69 4.21 6.01
CA ASN A 125 -12.28 2.90 5.74
C ASN A 125 -12.57 2.68 4.25
N ARG A 126 -13.08 3.71 3.55
CA ARG A 126 -13.32 3.64 2.11
C ARG A 126 -12.02 3.40 1.34
N VAL A 127 -10.98 4.20 1.62
CA VAL A 127 -9.69 4.07 0.93
C VAL A 127 -9.01 2.74 1.25
N ARG A 128 -9.18 2.21 2.47
CA ARG A 128 -8.73 0.86 2.83
C ARG A 128 -9.38 -0.21 1.97
N GLN A 129 -10.70 -0.14 1.78
CA GLN A 129 -11.42 -1.08 0.92
C GLN A 129 -10.99 -0.98 -0.55
N GLU A 130 -10.81 0.24 -1.05
CA GLU A 130 -10.30 0.49 -2.42
C GLU A 130 -8.89 -0.09 -2.59
N THR A 131 -8.00 0.11 -1.61
CA THR A 131 -6.63 -0.43 -1.63
C THR A 131 -6.62 -1.95 -1.58
N ASN A 132 -7.42 -2.58 -0.70
CA ASN A 132 -7.51 -4.03 -0.62
C ASN A 132 -8.03 -4.66 -1.92
N ARG A 133 -8.95 -3.98 -2.63
CA ARG A 133 -9.39 -4.41 -3.96
C ARG A 133 -8.25 -4.31 -4.98
N ALA A 134 -7.53 -3.18 -5.01
CA ALA A 134 -6.43 -2.98 -5.94
C ALA A 134 -5.28 -3.98 -5.72
N LEU A 135 -4.95 -4.30 -4.47
CA LEU A 135 -3.97 -5.34 -4.13
C LEU A 135 -4.44 -6.72 -4.59
N ARG A 136 -5.71 -7.07 -4.34
CA ARG A 136 -6.26 -8.35 -4.78
C ARG A 136 -6.29 -8.48 -6.32
N ASP A 137 -6.65 -7.41 -7.01
CA ASP A 137 -6.63 -7.39 -8.49
C ASP A 137 -5.21 -7.59 -9.01
N LEU A 138 -4.21 -7.00 -8.35
CA LEU A 138 -2.80 -7.22 -8.66
C LEU A 138 -2.37 -8.67 -8.36
N ASP A 139 -2.76 -9.24 -7.20
CA ASP A 139 -2.42 -10.61 -6.82
C ASP A 139 -2.88 -11.62 -7.87
N ILE A 140 -4.08 -11.43 -8.43
CA ILE A 140 -4.65 -12.30 -9.48
C ILE A 140 -3.75 -12.28 -10.72
N VAL A 141 -3.53 -11.10 -11.30
CA VAL A 141 -2.76 -10.99 -12.56
C VAL A 141 -1.28 -11.31 -12.36
N TYR A 142 -0.73 -11.04 -11.17
CA TYR A 142 0.66 -11.35 -10.85
C TYR A 142 0.89 -12.85 -10.70
N THR A 143 -0.06 -13.58 -10.10
CA THR A 143 0.01 -15.04 -10.01
C THR A 143 0.05 -15.65 -11.40
N ASP A 144 -0.90 -15.27 -12.26
CA ASP A 144 -0.96 -15.76 -13.64
C ASP A 144 0.33 -15.45 -14.41
N TYR A 145 0.84 -14.21 -14.30
CA TYR A 145 2.06 -13.76 -14.96
C TYR A 145 3.33 -14.50 -14.52
N THR A 146 3.47 -14.75 -13.20
CA THR A 146 4.63 -15.48 -12.66
C THR A 146 4.58 -16.96 -13.01
N GLU A 147 3.40 -17.59 -13.01
CA GLU A 147 3.24 -18.98 -13.44
C GLU A 147 3.59 -19.17 -14.92
N GLU A 148 3.13 -18.27 -15.80
CA GLU A 148 3.49 -18.28 -17.22
C GLU A 148 5.00 -18.20 -17.40
N HIS A 149 5.68 -17.29 -16.71
CA HIS A 149 7.12 -17.08 -16.87
C HIS A 149 8.01 -18.11 -16.14
N ASP A 150 7.57 -18.70 -15.04
CA ASP A 150 8.24 -19.83 -14.39
C ASP A 150 8.15 -21.11 -15.24
N TYR A 151 7.05 -21.30 -15.97
CA TYR A 151 6.86 -22.45 -16.86
C TYR A 151 7.80 -22.41 -18.07
N TYR A 152 8.01 -21.23 -18.67
CA TYR A 152 8.99 -21.06 -19.77
C TYR A 152 10.45 -21.06 -19.30
N GLY A 153 10.74 -20.74 -18.04
CA GLY A 153 12.08 -20.84 -17.45
C GLY A 153 12.59 -22.27 -17.27
N LYS A 154 11.70 -23.26 -17.15
CA LYS A 154 12.06 -24.69 -17.06
C LYS A 154 12.11 -25.43 -18.39
N GLY A 155 11.55 -24.86 -19.47
CA GLY A 155 11.49 -25.49 -20.79
C GLY A 155 12.60 -25.10 -21.77
N ALA A 156 13.47 -24.13 -21.44
CA ALA A 156 14.56 -23.66 -22.30
C ALA A 156 15.92 -24.33 -22.02
N GLY A 157 15.91 -25.44 -21.29
CA GLY A 157 17.10 -26.19 -20.88
C GLY A 157 16.97 -27.68 -21.16
N GLU A 158 16.66 -28.05 -22.40
CA GLU A 158 16.95 -29.38 -22.98
C GLU A 158 17.60 -29.22 -24.36
#